data_AF-A0A7Y5H6C2-F1
#
_entry.id   AF-A0A7Y5H6C2-F1
#
_cell.length_a   1.000
_cell.length_b   1.000
_cell.length_c   1.000
_cell.angle_alpha   90.00
_cell.angle_beta   90.00
_cell.angle_gamma   90.00
#
_symmetry.space_group_name_H-M   'P 1'
#
loop_
_entity.id
_entity.type
_entity.pdbx_description
1 polymer ?
#
loop_
_entity_poly.entity_id
_entity_poly.type
_entity_poly.pdbx_seq_one_letter_code
_entity_poly.pdbx_strand_id
1 'polypeptide(L)'
;MHNFKETFARVLKMVHQHLSDRFDGHGNIPKPGPRPKLSDAAVMALSLSSEILSIDSENRLFTHLRRYPKTIPALIDRSGYNVRRRKLFSFIESLRQRIVQELNLDPLVFIIDTMNLPHKSGQLVKRQVLIKIPFP
;
A
#
# COMPACT_ATOMS: atom_id res chain seq x y z
N MET A 1 -13.55 16.54 -3.20
CA MET A 1 -12.95 16.23 -1.88
C MET A 1 -12.61 14.74 -1.88
N HIS A 2 -11.35 14.35 -1.65
CA HIS A 2 -10.98 12.93 -1.64
C HIS A 2 -11.29 12.29 -0.28
N ASN A 3 -12.37 11.51 -0.22
CA ASN A 3 -12.73 10.74 0.98
C ASN A 3 -11.85 9.48 1.06
N PHE A 4 -11.13 9.29 2.17
CA PHE A 4 -10.29 8.12 2.39
C PHE A 4 -11.02 6.80 2.08
N LYS A 5 -12.30 6.71 2.47
CA LYS A 5 -13.13 5.52 2.26
C LYS A 5 -13.37 5.21 0.78
N GLU A 6 -13.56 6.24 -0.05
CA GLU A 6 -13.82 6.10 -1.50
C GLU A 6 -12.54 5.75 -2.25
N THR A 7 -11.43 6.44 -1.96
CA THR A 7 -10.10 6.07 -2.50
C THR A 7 -9.76 4.63 -2.14
N PHE A 8 -9.90 4.25 -0.87
CA PHE A 8 -9.64 2.87 -0.42
C PHE A 8 -10.53 1.84 -1.12
N ALA A 9 -11.83 2.10 -1.26
CA ALA A 9 -12.74 1.18 -1.95
C ALA A 9 -12.38 1.04 -3.45
N ARG A 10 -12.02 2.14 -4.12
CA ARG A 10 -11.61 2.13 -5.54
C ARG A 10 -10.31 1.35 -5.72
N VAL A 11 -9.29 1.64 -4.92
CA VAL A 11 -8.00 0.95 -4.96
C VAL A 11 -8.16 -0.54 -4.62
N LEU A 12 -8.95 -0.89 -3.60
CA LEU A 12 -9.21 -2.29 -3.24
C LEU A 12 -9.88 -3.05 -4.39
N LYS A 13 -10.81 -2.42 -5.13
CA LYS A 13 -11.39 -3.00 -6.35
C LYS A 13 -10.32 -3.29 -7.40
N MET A 14 -9.41 -2.35 -7.67
CA MET A 14 -8.30 -2.55 -8.63
C MET A 14 -7.33 -3.66 -8.18
N VAL A 15 -7.00 -3.72 -6.89
CA VAL A 15 -6.19 -4.80 -6.30
C VAL A 15 -6.83 -6.17 -6.58
N HIS A 16 -8.14 -6.31 -6.37
CA HIS A 16 -8.87 -7.54 -6.70
C HIS A 16 -8.97 -7.80 -8.20
N GLN A 17 -9.12 -6.78 -9.05
CA GLN A 17 -9.18 -6.94 -10.51
C GLN A 17 -7.85 -7.45 -11.10
N HIS A 18 -6.72 -6.98 -10.60
CA HIS A 18 -5.40 -7.33 -11.16
C HIS A 18 -4.68 -8.52 -10.51
N LEU A 19 -5.08 -8.93 -9.29
CA LEU A 19 -4.44 -10.01 -8.52
C LEU A 19 -5.44 -11.08 -8.04
N SER A 20 -6.64 -11.14 -8.61
CA SER A 20 -7.65 -12.18 -8.29
C SER A 20 -7.10 -13.60 -8.45
N ASP A 21 -6.23 -13.83 -9.44
CA ASP A 21 -5.52 -15.08 -9.72
C ASP A 21 -4.42 -15.42 -8.70
N ARG A 22 -3.98 -14.44 -7.90
CA ARG A 22 -2.94 -14.58 -6.87
C ARG A 22 -3.50 -14.68 -5.46
N PHE A 23 -4.81 -14.49 -5.28
CA PHE A 23 -5.46 -14.53 -3.97
C PHE A 23 -6.20 -15.84 -3.71
N ASP A 24 -6.27 -16.22 -2.43
CA ASP A 24 -7.31 -17.12 -1.93
C ASP A 24 -8.69 -16.44 -1.96
N GLY A 25 -9.75 -17.21 -1.67
CA GLY A 25 -11.12 -16.69 -1.52
C GLY A 25 -11.33 -15.70 -0.35
N HIS A 26 -10.25 -15.22 0.25
CA HIS A 26 -10.22 -14.27 1.36
C HIS A 26 -9.31 -13.05 1.09
N GLY A 27 -8.77 -12.91 -0.13
CA GLY A 27 -7.90 -11.80 -0.52
C GLY A 27 -6.48 -11.86 0.06
N ASN A 28 -5.96 -13.06 0.35
CA ASN A 28 -4.60 -13.28 0.83
C ASN A 28 -3.78 -14.04 -0.20
N ILE A 29 -2.47 -13.78 -0.24
CA ILE A 29 -1.57 -14.62 -1.02
C ILE A 29 -1.40 -15.95 -0.26
N PRO A 30 -1.66 -17.11 -0.90
CA PRO A 30 -1.55 -18.42 -0.26
C PRO A 30 -0.18 -18.62 0.41
N LYS A 31 -0.21 -18.94 1.71
CA LYS A 31 0.99 -19.15 2.54
C LYS A 31 0.67 -20.08 3.70
N PRO A 32 1.63 -20.91 4.15
CA PRO A 32 1.44 -21.74 5.33
C PRO A 32 1.31 -20.88 6.60
N GLY A 33 0.49 -21.34 7.54
CA GLY A 33 0.26 -20.70 8.84
C GLY A 33 -1.15 -20.13 9.03
N PRO A 34 -1.41 -19.45 10.16
CA PRO A 34 -2.73 -18.95 10.51
C PRO A 34 -3.17 -17.79 9.59
N ARG A 35 -4.47 -17.77 9.25
CA ARG A 35 -5.08 -16.70 8.45
C ARG A 35 -4.90 -15.33 9.12
N PRO A 36 -4.41 -14.30 8.41
CA PRO A 36 -4.24 -12.97 8.99
C PRO A 36 -5.58 -12.25 9.20
N LYS A 37 -5.66 -11.41 10.24
CA LYS A 37 -6.88 -10.64 10.59
C LYS A 37 -7.30 -9.65 9.49
N LEU A 38 -6.34 -8.94 8.91
CA LEU A 38 -6.51 -8.06 7.75
C LEU A 38 -6.08 -8.81 6.49
N SER A 39 -6.77 -8.69 5.35
CA SER A 39 -6.36 -9.39 4.11
C SER A 39 -5.09 -8.78 3.48
N ASP A 40 -4.30 -9.56 2.72
CA ASP A 40 -3.15 -9.00 2.01
C ASP A 40 -3.60 -7.97 0.95
N ALA A 41 -4.74 -8.19 0.29
CA ALA A 41 -5.38 -7.23 -0.60
C ALA A 41 -5.68 -5.89 0.10
N ALA A 42 -6.21 -5.92 1.32
CA ALA A 42 -6.46 -4.70 2.10
C ALA A 42 -5.17 -4.01 2.56
N VAL A 43 -4.09 -4.76 2.85
CA VAL A 43 -2.76 -4.17 3.15
C VAL A 43 -2.21 -3.42 1.94
N MET A 44 -2.32 -3.99 0.73
CA MET A 44 -1.88 -3.32 -0.50
C MET A 44 -2.74 -2.09 -0.82
N ALA A 45 -4.06 -2.22 -0.70
CA ALA A 45 -4.98 -1.10 -0.90
C ALA A 45 -4.73 0.04 0.09
N LEU A 46 -4.38 -0.26 1.34
CA LEU A 46 -3.99 0.75 2.34
C LEU A 46 -2.73 1.52 1.94
N SER A 47 -1.68 0.82 1.48
CA SER A 47 -0.42 1.46 1.04
C SER A 47 -0.69 2.45 -0.09
N LEU A 48 -1.29 1.96 -1.17
CA LEU A 48 -1.58 2.74 -2.38
C LEU A 48 -2.55 3.90 -2.08
N SER A 49 -3.54 3.70 -1.21
CA SER A 49 -4.44 4.79 -0.78
C SER A 49 -3.73 5.85 0.05
N SER A 50 -2.79 5.45 0.92
CA SER A 50 -1.99 6.40 1.69
C SER A 50 -1.03 7.21 0.82
N GLU A 51 -0.52 6.61 -0.26
CA GLU A 51 0.33 7.26 -1.26
C GLU A 51 -0.49 8.27 -2.11
N ILE A 52 -1.66 7.87 -2.63
CA ILE A 52 -2.58 8.74 -3.39
C ILE A 52 -3.07 9.95 -2.56
N LEU A 53 -3.21 9.78 -1.25
CA LEU A 53 -3.68 10.82 -0.32
C LEU A 53 -2.53 11.60 0.36
N SER A 54 -1.27 11.37 -0.03
CA SER A 54 -0.06 11.97 0.56
C SER A 54 -0.08 11.94 2.10
N ILE A 55 -0.26 10.74 2.65
CA ILE A 55 -0.20 10.48 4.10
C ILE A 55 1.20 9.98 4.43
N ASP A 56 2.12 10.92 4.59
CA ASP A 56 3.58 10.68 4.63
C ASP A 56 4.11 9.94 5.88
N SER A 57 3.25 9.61 6.85
CA SER A 57 3.66 8.84 8.02
C SER A 57 2.62 7.79 8.43
N GLU A 58 3.08 6.59 8.79
CA GLU A 58 2.18 5.53 9.21
C GLU A 58 1.50 5.87 10.53
N ASN A 59 2.11 6.69 11.39
CA ASN A 59 1.45 7.20 12.59
C ASN A 59 0.20 8.03 12.25
N ARG A 60 0.28 8.92 11.25
CA ARG A 60 -0.86 9.71 10.77
C ARG A 60 -1.90 8.81 10.10
N LEU A 61 -1.46 7.84 9.28
CA LEU A 61 -2.35 6.84 8.68
C LEU A 61 -3.12 6.07 9.75
N PHE A 62 -2.44 5.43 10.72
CA PHE A 62 -3.09 4.65 11.77
C PHE A 62 -4.00 5.49 12.67
N THR A 63 -3.64 6.75 12.94
CA THR A 63 -4.50 7.69 13.67
C THR A 63 -5.75 8.06 12.87
N HIS A 64 -5.63 8.19 11.55
CA HIS A 64 -6.76 8.41 10.65
C HIS A 64 -7.66 7.17 10.53
N LEU A 65 -7.07 5.98 10.35
CA LEU A 65 -7.78 4.70 10.23
C LEU A 65 -8.63 4.36 11.47
N ARG A 66 -8.15 4.72 12.68
CA ARG A 66 -8.93 4.58 13.93
C ARG A 66 -10.26 5.34 13.93
N ARG A 67 -10.43 6.34 13.06
CA ARG A 67 -11.70 7.08 12.88
C ARG A 67 -12.71 6.32 12.00
N TYR A 68 -12.29 5.24 11.33
CA TYR A 68 -13.12 4.46 10.40
C TYR A 68 -13.21 2.96 10.76
N PRO A 69 -13.58 2.59 12.01
CA PRO A 69 -13.62 1.20 12.46
C PRO A 69 -14.59 0.33 11.64
N LYS A 70 -15.67 0.92 11.08
CA LYS A 70 -16.60 0.21 10.19
C LYS A 70 -16.00 -0.13 8.80
N THR A 71 -15.00 0.63 8.35
CA THR A 71 -14.34 0.41 7.05
C THR A 71 -13.25 -0.66 7.15
N ILE A 72 -12.52 -0.69 8.27
CA ILE A 72 -11.44 -1.65 8.54
C ILE A 72 -11.64 -2.23 9.94
N PRO A 73 -12.58 -3.18 10.13
CA PRO A 73 -12.93 -3.72 11.44
C PRO A 73 -11.80 -4.54 12.07
N ALA A 74 -10.91 -5.10 11.26
CA ALA A 74 -9.80 -5.95 11.67
C ALA A 74 -8.44 -5.26 11.51
N LEU A 75 -8.35 -3.98 11.90
CA LEU A 75 -7.10 -3.21 11.84
C LEU A 75 -6.02 -3.88 12.74
N ILE A 76 -4.95 -4.36 12.10
CA ILE A 76 -3.77 -4.92 12.77
C ILE A 76 -2.93 -3.80 13.42
N ASP A 77 -1.92 -4.17 14.19
CA ASP A 77 -0.97 -3.19 14.72
C ASP A 77 -0.06 -2.62 13.61
N ARG A 78 0.53 -1.44 13.88
CA ARG A 78 1.41 -0.73 12.93
C ARG A 78 2.63 -1.57 12.53
N SER A 79 3.21 -2.33 13.45
CA SER A 79 4.41 -3.12 13.18
C SER A 79 4.09 -4.34 12.32
N GLY A 80 2.99 -5.05 12.61
CA GLY A 80 2.44 -6.13 11.80
C GLY A 80 2.06 -5.67 10.39
N TYR A 81 1.47 -4.48 10.25
CA TYR A 81 1.24 -3.84 8.94
C TYR A 81 2.56 -3.58 8.20
N ASN A 82 3.55 -2.94 8.83
CA ASN A 82 4.82 -2.63 8.19
C ASN A 82 5.63 -3.89 7.80
N VAL A 83 5.56 -4.97 8.58
CA VAL A 83 6.13 -6.27 8.20
C VAL A 83 5.43 -6.85 6.97
N ARG A 84 4.10 -6.77 6.88
CA ARG A 84 3.34 -7.30 5.74
C ARG A 84 3.45 -6.44 4.49
N ARG A 85 3.37 -5.11 4.61
CA ARG A 85 3.61 -4.15 3.51
C ARG A 85 4.95 -4.43 2.83
N ARG A 86 6.02 -4.62 3.61
CA ARG A 86 7.36 -4.98 3.08
C ARG A 86 7.37 -6.32 2.35
N LYS A 87 6.66 -7.35 2.85
CA LYS A 87 6.53 -8.65 2.14
C LYS A 87 5.73 -8.57 0.84
N LEU A 88 4.79 -7.62 0.74
CA LEU A 88 3.93 -7.40 -0.42
C LEU A 88 4.47 -6.33 -1.38
N PHE A 89 5.66 -5.77 -1.12
CA PHE A 89 6.20 -4.61 -1.83
C PHE A 89 6.25 -4.79 -3.36
N SER A 90 6.69 -5.94 -3.86
CA SER A 90 6.72 -6.23 -5.30
C SER A 90 5.33 -6.18 -5.96
N PHE A 91 4.31 -6.66 -5.26
CA PHE A 91 2.91 -6.61 -5.73
C PHE A 91 2.36 -5.19 -5.66
N ILE A 92 2.68 -4.44 -4.60
CA ILE A 92 2.31 -3.02 -4.44
C ILE A 92 2.90 -2.18 -5.58
N GLU A 93 4.20 -2.32 -5.87
CA GLU A 93 4.84 -1.60 -6.98
C GLU A 93 4.27 -1.96 -8.35
N SER A 94 4.00 -3.25 -8.60
CA SER A 94 3.38 -3.71 -9.85
C SER A 94 1.97 -3.11 -10.04
N LEU A 95 1.20 -3.03 -8.96
CA LEU A 95 -0.11 -2.37 -8.94
C LEU A 95 0.01 -0.85 -9.10
N ARG A 96 0.97 -0.21 -8.44
CA ARG A 96 1.23 1.23 -8.48
C ARG A 96 1.46 1.69 -9.92
N GLN A 97 2.31 0.97 -10.67
CA GLN A 97 2.58 1.26 -12.08
C GLN A 97 1.30 1.15 -12.94
N ARG A 98 0.47 0.12 -12.73
CA ARG A 98 -0.80 -0.05 -13.45
C ARG A 98 -1.81 1.05 -13.11
N ILE A 99 -1.93 1.43 -11.82
CA ILE A 99 -2.83 2.50 -11.38
C ILE A 99 -2.45 3.84 -12.01
N VAL A 100 -1.15 4.15 -12.09
CA VAL A 100 -0.67 5.37 -12.77
C VAL A 100 -1.04 5.35 -14.25
N GLN A 101 -0.82 4.21 -14.94
CA GLN A 101 -1.19 4.03 -16.34
C GLN A 101 -2.70 4.17 -16.58
N GLU A 102 -3.55 3.51 -15.79
CA GLU A 102 -5.02 3.55 -15.96
C GLU A 102 -5.66 4.90 -15.61
N LEU A 103 -5.04 5.68 -14.73
CA LEU A 103 -5.54 7.00 -14.33
C LEU A 103 -4.96 8.13 -15.20
N ASN A 104 -4.14 7.83 -16.22
CA ASN A 104 -3.39 8.81 -17.01
C ASN A 104 -2.61 9.82 -16.14
N LEU A 105 -2.20 9.41 -14.94
CA LEU A 105 -1.42 10.25 -14.04
C LEU A 105 0.01 10.32 -14.56
N ASP A 106 0.60 11.51 -14.55
CA ASP A 106 1.92 11.72 -15.12
C ASP A 106 3.00 10.91 -14.34
N PRO A 107 3.70 9.95 -14.98
CA PRO A 107 4.77 9.18 -14.34
C PRO A 107 6.00 10.02 -13.95
N LEU A 108 6.04 11.33 -14.26
CA LEU A 108 7.15 12.21 -13.90
C LEU A 108 7.09 12.74 -12.45
N VAL A 109 6.10 12.36 -11.64
CA VAL A 109 5.92 12.84 -10.26
C VAL A 109 6.06 11.71 -9.22
N PHE A 110 7.30 11.28 -8.89
CA PHE A 110 7.58 10.12 -8.00
C PHE A 110 8.57 10.35 -6.83
N ILE A 111 8.24 9.82 -5.62
CA ILE A 111 9.10 9.69 -4.40
C ILE A 111 9.78 8.31 -4.52
N ILE A 112 11.12 8.26 -4.42
CA ILE A 112 11.83 7.11 -3.82
C ILE A 112 12.32 7.60 -2.47
N ASP A 113 11.56 7.22 -1.45
CA ASP A 113 12.00 7.36 -0.07
C ASP A 113 13.16 6.39 0.14
N THR A 114 14.23 6.83 0.78
CA THR A 114 15.47 6.06 0.97
C THR A 114 15.26 4.90 1.93
N MET A 115 14.58 3.84 1.49
CA MET A 115 14.54 2.58 2.22
C MET A 115 15.90 1.90 2.19
N ASN A 116 16.59 1.94 3.34
CA ASN A 116 17.76 1.11 3.60
C ASN A 116 17.33 -0.37 3.66
N LEU A 117 17.43 -1.07 2.53
CA LEU A 117 17.23 -2.52 2.45
C LEU A 117 18.51 -3.23 2.91
N PRO A 118 18.46 -4.11 3.93
CA PRO A 118 19.62 -4.91 4.31
C PRO A 118 19.91 -5.98 3.25
N HIS A 119 20.97 -5.80 2.46
CA HIS A 119 21.52 -6.84 1.59
C HIS A 119 22.55 -7.68 2.35
N LYS A 120 22.72 -8.97 1.98
CA LYS A 120 23.61 -9.93 2.67
C LYS A 120 25.13 -9.65 2.54
N SER A 121 25.53 -8.46 2.09
CA SER A 121 26.89 -8.18 1.62
C SER A 121 27.36 -6.74 1.90
N GLY A 122 27.18 -6.25 3.13
CA GLY A 122 27.92 -5.12 3.72
C GLY A 122 27.80 -3.71 3.10
N GLN A 123 27.21 -3.56 1.91
CA GLN A 123 27.15 -2.28 1.19
C GLN A 123 25.78 -1.60 1.36
N LEU A 124 25.82 -0.33 1.78
CA LEU A 124 24.68 0.54 1.95
C LEU A 124 24.28 1.17 0.61
N VAL A 125 23.28 0.60 -0.07
CA VAL A 125 22.77 1.15 -1.34
C VAL A 125 21.68 2.20 -1.07
N LYS A 126 22.03 3.49 -1.19
CA LYS A 126 21.07 4.61 -1.15
C LYS A 126 20.36 4.74 -2.50
N ARG A 127 19.03 4.88 -2.53
CA ARG A 127 18.22 5.19 -3.73
C ARG A 127 17.13 6.23 -3.39
N GLN A 128 17.03 7.30 -4.19
CA GLN A 128 16.28 8.56 -3.92
C GLN A 128 15.50 9.06 -5.16
N VAL A 129 14.29 9.62 -4.99
CA VAL A 129 13.60 10.70 -5.77
C VAL A 129 12.48 11.25 -4.85
N LEU A 130 11.63 12.20 -5.28
CA LEU A 130 10.66 12.89 -4.41
C LEU A 130 9.35 13.30 -5.16
N ILE A 131 8.19 12.66 -4.92
CA ILE A 131 6.81 13.17 -5.23
C ILE A 131 6.72 14.46 -4.42
N LYS A 132 6.65 15.58 -5.14
CA LYS A 132 6.00 16.77 -4.65
C LYS A 132 4.81 16.95 -5.57
N ILE A 133 3.59 16.74 -5.07
CA ILE A 133 2.40 16.98 -5.89
C ILE A 133 2.28 18.49 -6.07
N PRO A 134 2.30 19.03 -7.30
CA PRO A 134 1.77 20.36 -7.54
C PRO A 134 0.24 20.24 -7.54
N PHE A 135 -0.41 20.67 -6.45
CA PHE A 135 -1.78 21.12 -6.57
C PHE A 135 -1.77 22.53 -7.17
N PRO A 136 -2.72 22.86 -8.08
CA PRO A 136 -2.92 24.23 -8.55
C PRO A 136 -3.42 25.15 -7.43
#